data_AF-C5L9T2-F1
#
_entry.id   AF-C5L9T2-F1
#
_cell.length_a   1.000
_cell.length_b   1.000
_cell.length_c   1.000
_cell.angle_alpha   90.00
_cell.angle_beta   90.00
_cell.angle_gamma   90.00
#
_symmetry.space_group_name_H-M   'P 1'
#
loop_
_entity.id
_entity.type
_entity.pdbx_description
1 polymer ?
#
loop_
_entity_poly.entity_id
_entity_poly.type
_entity_poly.pdbx_seq_one_letter_code
_entity_poly.pdbx_strand_id
1 'polypeptide(L)'
;PDMIVATPGRLLDMMSDGGVCLRRVTFFVVDEADRMILLGFWKQVKTISQQIRPDRQCIMLSATWPEEVRDVSLKLCREDPVHINVGDISDNIDDSDPYNRE
;
A
#
# COMPACT_ATOMS: atom_id res chain seq x y z
N PRO A 1 -0.19 -11.80 -18.81
CA PRO A 1 -0.47 -10.35 -18.61
C PRO A 1 0.75 -9.71 -17.97
N ASP A 2 1.13 -8.52 -18.44
CA ASP A 2 2.29 -7.79 -17.90
C ASP A 2 1.91 -6.86 -16.74
N MET A 3 0.63 -6.47 -16.65
CA MET A 3 0.06 -5.64 -15.59
C MET A 3 -1.37 -6.10 -15.25
N ILE A 4 -1.74 -5.97 -13.97
CA ILE A 4 -3.10 -6.23 -13.47
C ILE A 4 -3.52 -5.02 -12.63
N VAL A 5 -4.71 -4.49 -12.91
CA VAL A 5 -5.39 -3.46 -12.09
C VAL A 5 -6.70 -4.08 -11.61
N ALA A 6 -6.92 -4.10 -10.29
CA ALA A 6 -8.09 -4.75 -9.72
C ALA A 6 -8.41 -4.18 -8.33
N THR A 7 -9.69 -4.25 -7.96
CA THR A 7 -10.10 -4.03 -6.57
C THR A 7 -9.72 -5.24 -5.71
N PRO A 8 -9.41 -5.06 -4.41
CA PRO A 8 -8.87 -6.14 -3.57
C PRO A 8 -9.77 -7.37 -3.51
N GLY A 9 -11.08 -7.17 -3.32
CA GLY A 9 -12.05 -8.28 -3.25
C GLY A 9 -12.06 -9.12 -4.51
N ARG A 10 -12.19 -8.49 -5.69
CA ARG A 10 -12.26 -9.23 -6.95
C ARG A 10 -10.95 -9.94 -7.30
N LEU A 11 -9.81 -9.34 -6.94
CA LEU A 11 -8.51 -9.96 -7.14
C LEU A 11 -8.36 -11.22 -6.26
N LEU A 12 -8.80 -11.17 -5.00
CA LEU A 12 -8.79 -12.33 -4.11
C LEU A 12 -9.67 -13.47 -4.64
N ASP A 13 -10.86 -13.16 -5.16
CA ASP A 13 -11.73 -14.17 -5.77
C ASP A 13 -11.00 -14.87 -6.93
N MET A 14 -10.42 -14.09 -7.86
CA MET A 14 -9.68 -14.63 -9.00
C MET A 14 -8.45 -15.44 -8.60
N MET A 15 -7.78 -15.09 -7.50
CA MET A 15 -6.67 -15.88 -6.95
C MET A 15 -7.16 -17.20 -6.35
N SER A 16 -8.29 -17.18 -5.66
CA SER A 16 -8.90 -18.36 -5.02
C SER A 16 -9.40 -19.37 -6.06
N ASP A 17 -9.93 -18.88 -7.18
CA ASP A 17 -10.36 -19.68 -8.32
C ASP A 17 -9.19 -20.16 -9.21
N GLY A 18 -7.94 -19.80 -8.89
CA GLY A 18 -6.76 -20.16 -9.66
C GLY A 18 -6.61 -19.41 -11.00
N GLY A 19 -7.44 -18.38 -11.24
CA GLY A 19 -7.40 -17.57 -12.46
C GLY A 19 -6.19 -16.62 -12.52
N VAL A 20 -5.58 -16.28 -11.38
CA VAL A 20 -4.41 -15.39 -11.29
C VAL A 20 -3.38 -15.93 -10.31
N CYS A 21 -2.10 -15.89 -10.70
CA CYS A 21 -0.97 -16.23 -9.86
C CYS A 21 0.00 -15.05 -9.72
N LEU A 22 0.22 -14.58 -8.50
CA LEU A 22 1.04 -13.39 -8.22
C LEU A 22 2.51 -13.69 -7.91
N ARG A 23 2.95 -14.96 -7.99
CA ARG A 23 4.30 -15.39 -7.60
C ARG A 23 5.44 -14.69 -8.35
N ARG A 24 5.19 -14.21 -9.58
CA ARG A 24 6.18 -13.53 -10.43
C ARG A 24 6.08 -12.00 -10.39
N VAL A 25 5.15 -11.44 -9.62
CA VAL A 25 4.96 -9.99 -9.53
C VAL A 25 6.14 -9.37 -8.78
N THR A 26 6.77 -8.36 -9.39
CA THR A 26 7.91 -7.63 -8.83
C THR A 26 7.56 -6.22 -8.37
N PHE A 27 6.38 -5.70 -8.75
CA PHE A 27 5.86 -4.40 -8.35
C PHE A 27 4.46 -4.55 -7.75
N PHE A 28 4.24 -3.96 -6.58
CA PHE A 28 2.94 -3.91 -5.92
C PHE A 28 2.61 -2.46 -5.58
N VAL A 29 1.51 -1.96 -6.15
CA VAL A 29 1.07 -0.56 -5.98
C VAL A 29 -0.27 -0.58 -5.28
N VAL A 30 -0.38 0.18 -4.19
CA VAL A 30 -1.64 0.45 -3.49
C VAL A 30 -1.98 1.91 -3.70
N ASP A 31 -3.08 2.16 -4.41
CA ASP A 31 -3.61 3.50 -4.67
C ASP A 31 -4.76 3.82 -3.69
N GLU A 32 -4.94 5.11 -3.39
CA GLU A 32 -5.89 5.62 -2.38
C GLU A 32 -5.84 4.83 -1.05
N ALA A 33 -4.64 4.69 -0.47
CA ALA A 33 -4.41 3.83 0.70
C ALA A 33 -5.23 4.22 1.93
N ASP A 34 -5.39 5.52 2.18
CA ASP A 34 -6.31 6.06 3.18
C ASP A 34 -7.75 5.57 2.98
N ARG A 35 -8.25 5.60 1.74
CA ARG A 35 -9.57 5.10 1.38
C ARG A 35 -9.68 3.58 1.53
N MET A 36 -8.63 2.83 1.18
CA MET A 36 -8.60 1.37 1.37
C MET A 36 -8.75 0.99 2.84
N ILE A 37 -8.16 1.77 3.75
CA ILE A 37 -8.31 1.58 5.20
C ILE A 37 -9.74 1.94 5.63
N LEU A 38 -10.24 3.09 5.20
CA LEU A 38 -11.59 3.56 5.54
C LEU A 38 -12.69 2.57 5.10
N LEU A 39 -12.52 1.93 3.94
CA LEU A 39 -13.45 0.94 3.41
C LEU A 39 -13.27 -0.46 4.02
N GLY A 40 -12.31 -0.65 4.93
CA GLY A 40 -12.04 -1.94 5.57
C GLY A 40 -11.37 -2.97 4.67
N PHE A 41 -10.80 -2.55 3.52
CA PHE A 41 -10.14 -3.45 2.58
C PHE A 41 -8.71 -3.82 2.96
N TRP A 42 -8.16 -3.22 4.02
CA TRP A 42 -6.79 -3.48 4.46
C TRP A 42 -6.48 -4.97 4.68
N LYS A 43 -7.40 -5.73 5.28
CA LYS A 43 -7.22 -7.18 5.46
C LYS A 43 -7.02 -7.90 4.13
N GLN A 44 -7.76 -7.50 3.09
CA GLN A 44 -7.69 -8.09 1.76
C GLN A 44 -6.36 -7.72 1.08
N VAL A 45 -5.95 -6.45 1.16
CA VAL A 45 -4.66 -5.97 0.63
C VAL A 45 -3.49 -6.73 1.26
N LYS A 46 -3.53 -6.92 2.58
CA LYS A 46 -2.53 -7.71 3.31
C LYS A 46 -2.47 -9.16 2.82
N THR A 47 -3.63 -9.80 2.62
CA THR A 47 -3.69 -11.18 2.08
C THR A 47 -3.11 -11.25 0.66
N ILE A 48 -3.44 -10.29 -0.21
CA ILE A 48 -2.86 -10.21 -1.57
C ILE A 48 -1.35 -10.07 -1.49
N SER A 49 -0.86 -9.15 -0.67
CA SER A 49 0.57 -8.88 -0.49
C SER A 49 1.36 -10.10 -0.02
N GLN A 50 0.77 -10.99 0.77
CA GLN A 50 1.40 -12.23 1.23
C GLN A 50 1.56 -13.29 0.12
N GLN A 51 0.81 -13.17 -0.98
CA GLN A 51 0.91 -14.06 -2.14
C GLN A 51 1.95 -13.58 -3.16
N ILE A 52 2.53 -12.41 -2.94
CA ILE A 52 3.60 -11.84 -3.77
C ILE A 52 4.95 -12.14 -3.10
N ARG A 53 5.99 -12.32 -3.91
CA ARG A 53 7.36 -12.47 -3.42
C ARG A 53 7.78 -11.33 -2.46
N PRO A 54 8.60 -11.61 -1.44
CA PRO A 54 9.03 -10.61 -0.46
C PRO A 54 9.98 -9.56 -1.05
N ASP A 55 10.72 -9.91 -2.10
CA ASP A 55 11.60 -9.04 -2.87
C ASP A 55 10.87 -8.39 -4.04
N ARG A 56 9.78 -7.71 -3.71
CA ARG A 56 9.03 -6.82 -4.59
C ARG A 56 9.32 -5.36 -4.23
N GLN A 57 9.20 -4.47 -5.20
CA GLN A 57 9.03 -3.05 -4.93
C GLN A 57 7.58 -2.79 -4.52
N CYS A 58 7.38 -2.08 -3.42
CA CYS A 58 6.06 -1.70 -2.91
C CYS A 58 5.93 -0.18 -2.97
N ILE A 59 4.84 0.30 -3.54
CA ILE A 59 4.51 1.74 -3.63
C ILE A 59 3.12 1.92 -3.03
N MET A 60 2.98 2.91 -2.16
CA MET A 60 1.71 3.28 -1.58
C MET A 60 1.44 4.75 -1.87
N LEU A 61 0.26 5.04 -2.41
CA LEU A 61 -0.19 6.39 -2.74
C LEU A 61 -1.39 6.71 -1.85
N SER A 62 -1.36 7.90 -1.23
CA SER A 62 -2.39 8.36 -0.31
C SER A 62 -2.51 9.88 -0.39
N ALA A 63 -3.73 10.40 -0.28
CA ALA A 63 -3.95 11.85 -0.21
C ALA A 63 -3.75 12.38 1.22
N THR A 64 -4.00 11.54 2.22
CA THR A 64 -3.85 11.86 3.64
C THR A 64 -2.82 10.94 4.32
N TRP A 65 -2.26 11.39 5.44
CA TRP A 65 -1.22 10.67 6.18
C TRP A 65 -1.49 10.50 7.69
N PRO A 66 -2.66 9.96 8.10
CA PRO A 66 -2.91 9.67 9.51
C PRO A 66 -2.07 8.48 10.02
N GLU A 67 -2.01 8.31 11.34
CA GLU A 67 -1.24 7.26 12.02
C GLU A 67 -1.54 5.86 11.45
N GLU A 68 -2.80 5.55 11.12
CA GLU A 68 -3.19 4.26 10.57
C GLU A 68 -2.58 3.98 9.19
N VAL A 69 -2.52 4.99 8.32
CA VAL A 69 -1.90 4.88 6.98
C VAL A 69 -0.40 4.66 7.13
N ARG A 70 0.23 5.40 8.05
CA ARG A 70 1.64 5.25 8.36
C ARG A 70 1.97 3.86 8.91
N ASP A 71 1.16 3.35 9.82
CA ASP A 71 1.28 2.01 10.38
C ASP A 71 1.18 0.93 9.31
N VAL A 72 0.28 1.13 8.36
CA VAL A 72 0.09 0.26 7.20
C VAL A 72 1.29 0.34 6.25
N SER A 73 1.85 1.52 6.00
CA SER A 73 3.01 1.70 5.13
C SER A 73 4.22 0.90 5.63
N LEU A 74 4.49 0.96 6.94
CA LEU A 74 5.59 0.23 7.58
C LEU A 74 5.38 -1.29 7.59
N LYS A 75 4.12 -1.75 7.62
CA LYS A 75 3.78 -3.18 7.58
C LYS A 75 3.78 -3.75 6.17
N LEU A 76 3.49 -2.92 5.16
CA LEU A 76 3.33 -3.35 3.77
C LEU A 76 4.62 -3.24 2.96
N CYS A 77 5.28 -2.09 3.10
CA CYS A 77 6.55 -1.80 2.45
C CYS A 77 7.69 -2.45 3.24
N ARG A 78 8.85 -2.58 2.61
CA ARG A 78 10.06 -3.10 3.26
C ARG A 78 10.47 -2.18 4.42
N GLU A 79 11.38 -2.68 5.25
CA GLU A 79 12.00 -1.88 6.31
C GLU A 79 12.64 -0.63 5.68
N ASP A 80 12.19 0.55 6.11
CA ASP A 80 12.59 1.88 5.62
C ASP A 80 12.05 2.32 4.23
N PRO A 81 10.73 2.56 4.09
CA PRO A 81 10.18 3.14 2.86
C PRO A 81 10.55 4.63 2.72
N VAL A 82 10.97 5.03 1.53
CA VAL A 82 11.14 6.46 1.21
C VAL A 82 9.77 7.14 1.22
N HIS A 83 9.58 8.11 2.11
CA HIS A 83 8.39 8.94 2.18
C HIS A 83 8.58 10.19 1.32
N ILE A 84 7.63 10.46 0.43
CA ILE A 84 7.61 11.66 -0.41
C ILE A 84 6.27 12.34 -0.19
N ASN A 85 6.30 13.56 0.33
CA ASN A 85 5.13 14.42 0.45
C ASN A 85 5.21 15.54 -0.60
N VAL A 86 4.08 15.90 -1.20
CA VAL A 86 3.98 16.94 -2.23
C VAL A 86 3.04 18.03 -1.72
N GLY A 87 3.60 19.19 -1.38
CA GLY A 87 2.88 20.33 -0.82
C GLY A 87 3.68 21.03 0.28
N ASP A 88 3.35 22.28 0.60
CA ASP A 88 4.04 23.03 1.64
C ASP A 88 3.61 22.58 3.05
N ILE A 89 4.60 22.31 3.89
CA ILE A 89 4.48 21.89 5.30
C ILE A 89 3.77 22.97 6.17
N SER A 90 3.58 24.19 5.66
CA SER A 90 3.02 25.31 6.41
C SER A 90 1.54 25.21 6.75
N ASP A 91 0.75 24.39 6.04
CA ASP A 91 -0.71 24.36 6.21
C ASP A 91 -1.25 23.12 6.95
N ASN A 92 -0.42 22.11 7.20
CA ASN A 92 -0.80 20.96 8.04
C ASN A 92 0.43 20.45 8.79
N ILE A 93 0.74 21.10 9.91
CA ILE A 93 1.71 20.58 10.88
C ILE A 93 1.06 19.38 11.56
N ASP A 94 1.32 18.19 11.03
CA ASP A 94 1.22 16.96 11.83
C ASP A 94 2.58 16.76 12.51
N ASP A 95 2.74 17.37 13.68
CA ASP A 95 3.94 17.29 14.55
C ASP A 95 4.28 15.84 15.00
N SER A 96 3.48 14.85 14.58
CA SER A 96 3.69 13.43 14.89
C SER A 96 4.51 12.65 13.86
N ASP A 97 4.93 13.25 12.73
CA ASP A 97 5.77 12.58 11.73
C ASP A 97 7.29 12.71 12.05
N PRO A 98 7.95 11.68 12.62
CA PRO A 98 9.37 11.70 12.93
C PRO A 98 10.25 11.53 11.69
N TYR A 99 9.69 11.28 10.51
CA TYR A 99 10.42 11.30 9.24
C TYR A 99 10.51 12.69 8.63
N ASN A 100 9.86 13.69 9.24
CA ASN A 100 9.98 15.10 8.88
C ASN A 100 11.21 15.79 9.52
N ARG A 101 12.21 15.00 9.95
CA ARG A 101 13.51 15.54 10.37
C ARG A 101 14.49 15.41 9.20
N GLU A 102 14.96 16.58 8.78
CA GLU A 102 16.03 16.80 7.79
C GLU A 102 17.16 15.75 7.81
#